data_AF-A0A7J4A9D3-F1
#
_entry.id   AF-A0A7J4A9D3-F1
#
_cell.length_a   1.000
_cell.length_b   1.000
_cell.length_c   1.000
_cell.angle_alpha   90.00
_cell.angle_beta   90.00
_cell.angle_gamma   90.00
#
_symmetry.space_group_name_H-M   'P 1'
#
loop_
_entity.id
_entity.type
_entity.pdbx_description
1 polymer ?
#
loop_
_entity_poly.entity_id
_entity_poly.type
_entity_poly.pdbx_seq_one_letter_code
_entity_poly.pdbx_strand_id
1 'polypeptide(L)' 'MRNIEEAINQIEKLNSAIIAAERFTNKKVYLKVLSVEYASKDVADYLIKRCKEERIYLILGREYETK' A
#
# COMPACT_ATOMS: atom_id res chain seq x y z
N MET A 1 7.13 -8.61 0.91
CA MET A 1 5.91 -8.68 1.73
C MET A 1 5.41 -10.10 1.70
N ARG A 2 5.29 -10.72 2.87
CA ARG A 2 5.24 -12.18 3.03
C ARG A 2 3.83 -12.73 3.23
N ASN A 3 2.89 -11.91 3.71
CA ASN A 3 1.50 -12.30 3.92
C ASN A 3 0.55 -11.10 3.81
N ILE A 4 -0.76 -11.39 3.81
CA ILE A 4 -1.82 -10.38 3.65
C ILE A 4 -1.89 -9.44 4.87
N GLU A 5 -1.56 -9.94 6.07
CA GLU A 5 -1.56 -9.12 7.29
C GLU A 5 -0.50 -8.01 7.24
N GLU A 6 0.70 -8.32 6.73
CA GLU A 6 1.72 -7.30 6.44
C GLU A 6 1.20 -6.27 5.43
N ALA A 7 0.46 -6.69 4.41
CA ALA A 7 -0.13 -5.79 3.42
C ALA A 7 -1.14 -4.82 4.03
N ILE A 8 -2.04 -5.33 4.85
CA ILE A 8 -3.02 -4.54 5.61
C ILE A 8 -2.29 -3.51 6.47
N ASN A 9 -1.31 -3.96 7.26
CA ASN A 9 -0.53 -3.10 8.14
C ASN A 9 0.19 -1.97 7.39
N GLN A 10 0.71 -2.22 6.19
CA GLN A 10 1.35 -1.17 5.39
C GLN A 10 0.36 -0.14 4.85
N ILE A 11 -0.83 -0.58 4.43
CA ILE A 11 -1.90 0.33 3.99
C ILE A 11 -2.38 1.21 5.16
N GLU A 12 -2.55 0.63 6.34
CA GLU A 12 -2.94 1.36 7.54
C GLU A 12 -1.87 2.38 7.96
N LYS A 13 -0.59 2.02 7.89
CA LYS A 13 0.53 2.94 8.13
C LYS A 13 0.52 4.10 7.14
N LEU A 14 0.31 3.83 5.85
CA LEU A 14 0.22 4.88 4.83
C LEU A 14 -0.94 5.84 5.13
N ASN A 15 -2.13 5.31 5.41
CA ASN A 15 -3.30 6.13 5.75
C ASN A 15 -3.07 6.96 7.02
N SER A 16 -2.43 6.39 8.05
CA SER A 16 -2.08 7.13 9.27
C SER A 16 -1.07 8.25 9.01
N ALA A 17 -0.06 7.98 8.17
CA ALA A 17 0.92 8.99 7.78
C ALA A 17 0.29 10.13 6.98
N ILE A 18 -0.67 9.83 6.10
CA ILE A 18 -1.43 10.85 5.36
C ILE A 18 -2.21 11.75 6.32
N ILE A 19 -2.95 11.17 7.28
CA ILE A 19 -3.71 11.94 8.27
C ILE A 19 -2.78 12.87 9.07
N ALA A 20 -1.63 12.35 9.50
CA ALA A 20 -0.64 13.14 10.22
C ALA A 20 -0.07 14.27 9.35
N ALA A 21 0.29 13.98 8.09
CA ALA A 21 0.83 14.94 7.14
C ALA A 21 -0.18 16.06 6.80
N GLU A 22 -1.45 15.73 6.56
CA GLU A 22 -2.48 16.72 6.29
C GLU A 22 -2.70 17.66 7.50
N ARG A 23 -2.71 17.10 8.72
CA ARG A 23 -2.82 17.90 9.96
C ARG A 23 -1.61 18.80 10.16
N PHE A 24 -0.40 18.28 9.94
CA PHE A 24 0.84 19.01 10.15
C PHE A 24 1.04 20.13 9.13
N THR A 25 0.68 19.89 7.87
CA THR A 25 0.91 20.84 6.78
C THR A 25 -0.30 21.74 6.48
N ASN A 26 -1.48 21.42 7.03
CA ASN A 26 -2.77 22.00 6.68
C ASN A 26 -3.06 21.98 5.17
N LYS A 27 -2.51 20.99 4.46
CA LYS A 27 -2.69 20.77 3.01
C LYS A 27 -3.30 19.40 2.77
N LYS A 28 -4.05 19.27 1.68
CA LYS A 28 -4.62 17.99 1.25
C LYS A 28 -3.61 17.17 0.46
N VAL A 29 -3.60 15.85 0.71
CA VAL A 29 -2.83 14.89 -0.08
C VAL A 29 -3.64 14.51 -1.31
N TYR A 30 -3.08 14.80 -2.49
CA TYR A 30 -3.73 14.49 -3.77
C TYR A 30 -3.33 13.15 -4.37
N LEU A 31 -2.19 12.60 -3.94
CA LEU A 31 -1.66 11.33 -4.42
C LEU A 31 -1.13 10.51 -3.26
N LYS A 32 -1.63 9.28 -3.13
CA LYS A 32 -1.10 8.27 -2.21
C LYS A 32 -0.29 7.29 -3.03
N VAL A 33 0.92 6.99 -2.61
CA VAL A 33 1.78 6.02 -3.29
C VAL A 33 2.19 4.94 -2.30
N LEU A 34 2.05 3.69 -2.71
CA LEU A 34 2.59 2.53 -1.99
C LEU A 34 3.57 1.81 -2.92
N SER A 35 4.85 1.77 -2.57
CA SER A 35 5.86 1.03 -3.32
C SER A 35 6.21 -0.27 -2.60
N VAL A 36 6.14 -1.39 -3.30
CA VAL A 36 6.45 -2.72 -2.77
C VAL A 36 7.44 -3.41 -3.70
N GLU A 37 8.67 -3.64 -3.23
CA GLU A 37 9.74 -4.24 -4.05
C GLU A 37 9.48 -5.71 -4.37
N TYR A 38 9.00 -6.49 -3.39
CA TYR A 38 8.67 -7.91 -3.55
C TYR A 38 7.36 -8.26 -2.83
N ALA A 39 6.50 -9.03 -3.48
CA ALA A 39 5.30 -9.62 -2.85
C ALA A 39 5.06 -11.04 -3.38
N SER A 40 4.48 -11.91 -2.57
CA SER A 40 3.93 -13.16 -3.10
C SER A 40 2.74 -12.86 -4.00
N LYS A 41 2.39 -13.78 -4.90
CA LYS A 41 1.26 -13.61 -5.83
C LYS A 41 -0.06 -13.26 -5.12
N ASP A 42 -0.41 -14.00 -4.06
CA ASP A 42 -1.65 -13.73 -3.30
C ASP A 42 -1.66 -12.34 -2.66
N VAL A 43 -0.49 -11.88 -2.19
CA VAL A 43 -0.32 -10.54 -1.61
C VAL A 43 -0.38 -9.47 -2.68
N ALA A 44 0.22 -9.70 -3.86
CA ALA A 44 0.15 -8.81 -4.99
C ALA A 44 -1.30 -8.61 -5.45
N ASP A 45 -2.05 -9.69 -5.63
CA ASP A 45 -3.46 -9.65 -6.02
C ASP A 45 -4.31 -8.91 -4.98
N TYR A 46 -4.07 -9.16 -3.69
CA TYR A 46 -4.70 -8.42 -2.60
C TYR A 46 -4.39 -6.92 -2.67
N LEU A 47 -3.11 -6.55 -2.80
CA LEU A 47 -2.67 -5.16 -2.88
C LEU A 47 -3.25 -4.44 -4.09
N ILE A 48 -3.28 -5.09 -5.27
CA ILE A 48 -3.84 -4.53 -6.50
C ILE A 48 -5.32 -4.17 -6.29
N LYS A 49 -6.11 -5.11 -5.75
CA LYS A 49 -7.53 -4.89 -5.48
C LYS A 49 -7.71 -3.76 -4.46
N ARG A 50 -7.02 -3.86 -3.32
CA ARG A 50 -7.23 -2.94 -2.20
C ARG A 50 -6.75 -1.52 -2.50
N CYS A 51 -5.59 -1.37 -3.15
CA CYS A 51 -5.08 -0.06 -3.54
C CYS A 51 -5.98 0.62 -4.57
N LYS A 52 -6.58 -0.14 -5.50
CA LYS A 52 -7.56 0.41 -6.45
C LYS A 52 -8.81 0.94 -5.74
N GLU A 53 -9.35 0.20 -4.77
CA GLU A 53 -10.50 0.63 -3.95
C GLU A 53 -10.19 1.92 -3.17
N GLU A 54 -9.00 2.01 -2.58
CA GLU A 54 -8.59 3.15 -1.74
C GLU A 54 -7.96 4.32 -2.51
N ARG A 55 -7.91 4.23 -3.85
CA ARG A 55 -7.24 5.19 -4.76
C ARG A 55 -5.77 5.43 -4.37
N ILE A 56 -5.07 4.36 -4.05
CA ILE A 56 -3.62 4.33 -3.80
C ILE A 56 -2.93 3.91 -5.10
N TYR A 57 -1.93 4.69 -5.52
CA TYR A 57 -1.07 4.31 -6.63
C TYR A 57 -0.05 3.27 -6.16
N LEU A 58 -0.24 2.02 -6.56
CA LEU A 58 0.64 0.91 -6.23
C LEU A 58 1.77 0.83 -7.25
N ILE A 59 3.02 0.85 -6.77
CA ILE A 59 4.21 0.51 -7.55
C ILE A 59 4.68 -0.86 -7.07
N LEU A 60 4.46 -1.89 -7.88
CA LEU A 60 4.85 -3.26 -7.58
C LEU A 60 6.11 -3.63 -8.36
N GLY A 61 7.14 -4.13 -7.66
CA GLY A 61 8.41 -4.55 -8.24
C GLY A 61 8.36 -5.95 -8.83
N ARG A 62 8.68 -6.97 -8.02
CA ARG A 62 8.68 -8.38 -8.44
C ARG A 62 7.67 -9.20 -7.65
N GLU A 63 6.98 -10.08 -8.36
CA GLU A 63 6.16 -11.13 -7.77
C GLU A 63 7.01 -12.39 -7.57
N TYR A 64 6.73 -13.14 -6.50
CA TYR A 64 7.30 -14.47 -6.30
C TYR A 64 6.20 -15.49 -5.98
N GLU A 65 6.41 -16.73 -6.42
CA GLU A 65 5.57 -17.85 -6.01
C GLU A 65 6.01 -18.29 -4.60
N THR A 66 5.10 -18.24 -3.65
CA THR A 66 5.27 -18.99 -2.40
C THR A 66 5.06 -20.46 -2.75
N LYS A 67 6.14 -21.26 -2.74
CA LYS A 67 6.06 -22.72 -2.82
C LYS A 67 5.50 -23.31 -1.53
#